data_AF-A0A397VP32-F1
#
_entry.id   AF-A0A397VP32-F1
#
_cell.length_a   1.000
_cell.length_b   1.000
_cell.length_c   1.000
_cell.angle_alpha   90.00
_cell.angle_beta   90.00
_cell.angle_gamma   90.00
#
_symmetry.space_group_name_H-M   'P 1'
#
loop_
_entity.id
_entity.type
_entity.pdbx_description
1 polymer ?
#
loop_
_entity_poly.entity_id
_entity_poly.type
_entity_poly.pdbx_seq_one_letter_code
_entity_poly.pdbx_strand_id
1 'polypeptide(L)'
;MLDKFNNAIADTPFGRYFKLKNSGAPNARDTNFTTELHAGLTTFVTMAYIIAVNATVITDSGGPCVCNPNSTDLCVTDPDYLACQATVKKDLITGTTAISCIATALVGIFANLPIGLAPGMGLTVYFTYTVVGFHGTGKVPYETALAAVFIEGLLFVILSIFGIRQWLAKIIPMSIKVATGAGIGLFLSFIGLQSSAGIGLITYNPATIVTLGACPAQYYNATTRICSGHHMESPTTWLGILGFLLIVIMLLFRVRGSILLGIIFISVVGWFRNSEVTYFPYT
;
A
#
# COMPACT_ATOMS: atom_id res chain seq x y z
N MET A 1 -22.80 -10.53 -26.42
CA MET A 1 -21.88 -9.52 -26.99
C MET A 1 -20.46 -9.71 -26.48
N LEU A 2 -20.28 -9.80 -25.15
CA LEU A 2 -18.98 -10.07 -24.51
C LEU A 2 -18.30 -11.37 -25.00
N ASP A 3 -19.03 -12.46 -25.22
CA ASP A 3 -18.44 -13.73 -25.68
C ASP A 3 -17.88 -13.67 -27.11
N LYS A 4 -18.53 -12.91 -28.01
CA LYS A 4 -18.02 -12.68 -29.37
C LYS A 4 -16.72 -11.88 -29.34
N PHE A 5 -16.64 -10.88 -28.46
CA PHE A 5 -15.43 -10.08 -28.27
C PHE A 5 -14.29 -10.89 -27.62
N ASN A 6 -14.61 -11.70 -26.61
CA ASN A 6 -13.64 -12.59 -25.97
C ASN A 6 -13.07 -13.61 -26.95
N ASN A 7 -13.91 -14.23 -27.78
CA ASN A 7 -13.45 -15.20 -28.79
C ASN A 7 -12.64 -14.51 -29.90
N ALA A 8 -13.05 -13.32 -30.35
CA ALA A 8 -12.27 -12.56 -31.33
C ALA A 8 -10.86 -12.21 -30.83
N ILE A 9 -10.70 -11.92 -29.54
CA ILE A 9 -9.39 -11.68 -28.92
C ILE A 9 -8.63 -12.99 -28.72
N ALA A 10 -9.31 -14.09 -28.34
CA ALA A 10 -8.69 -15.39 -28.16
C ALA A 10 -8.02 -15.92 -29.45
N ASP A 11 -8.62 -15.63 -30.61
CA ASP A 11 -8.11 -16.04 -31.92
C ASP A 11 -6.87 -15.24 -32.38
N THR A 12 -6.54 -14.13 -31.72
CA THR A 12 -5.36 -13.32 -32.03
C THR A 12 -4.06 -13.95 -31.50
N PRO A 13 -2.87 -13.59 -32.05
CA PRO A 13 -1.59 -14.00 -31.48
C PRO A 13 -1.43 -13.62 -30.00
N PHE A 14 -2.09 -12.53 -29.56
CA PHE A 14 -2.17 -12.14 -28.15
C PHE A 14 -2.88 -13.20 -27.30
N GLY A 15 -4.06 -13.66 -27.75
CA GLY A 15 -4.80 -14.72 -27.06
C GLY A 15 -4.03 -16.04 -26.96
N ARG A 16 -3.27 -16.37 -28.01
CA ARG A 16 -2.41 -17.57 -28.04
C ARG A 16 -1.18 -17.44 -27.14
N TYR A 17 -0.59 -16.25 -27.04
CA TYR A 17 0.53 -15.97 -26.13
C TYR A 17 0.11 -16.09 -24.67
N PHE A 18 -0.99 -15.43 -24.28
CA PHE A 18 -1.53 -15.45 -22.93
C PHE A 18 -2.34 -16.71 -22.58
N LYS A 19 -2.42 -17.66 -23.53
CA LYS A 19 -3.11 -18.96 -23.38
C LYS A 19 -4.57 -18.78 -22.93
N LEU A 20 -5.30 -17.84 -23.53
CA LEU A 20 -6.71 -17.60 -23.20
C LEU A 20 -7.60 -18.77 -23.62
N LYS A 21 -8.79 -18.87 -23.03
CA LYS A 21 -9.80 -19.87 -23.43
C LYS A 21 -10.11 -19.75 -24.92
N ASN A 22 -10.19 -20.88 -25.63
CA ASN A 22 -10.41 -20.99 -27.08
C ASN A 22 -9.27 -20.47 -28.01
N SER A 23 -8.09 -20.12 -27.48
CA SER A 23 -6.97 -19.60 -28.30
C SER A 23 -6.17 -20.64 -29.11
N GLY A 24 -6.53 -21.93 -29.01
CA GLY A 24 -5.79 -23.03 -29.65
C GLY A 24 -4.35 -23.24 -29.13
N ALA A 25 -3.97 -22.60 -28.02
CA ALA A 25 -2.67 -22.77 -27.39
C ALA A 25 -2.58 -24.10 -26.60
N PRO A 26 -1.43 -24.79 -26.58
CA PRO A 26 -1.22 -25.93 -25.69
C PRO A 26 -1.28 -25.45 -24.21
N ASN A 27 -2.08 -26.13 -23.39
CA ASN A 27 -2.41 -25.77 -22.01
C ASN A 27 -3.12 -24.40 -21.87
N ALA A 28 -4.21 -24.22 -22.63
CA ALA A 28 -5.09 -23.05 -22.50
C ALA A 28 -5.68 -22.93 -21.08
N ARG A 29 -5.73 -21.71 -20.55
CA ARG A 29 -6.39 -21.36 -19.29
C ARG A 29 -7.90 -21.30 -19.49
N ASP A 30 -8.67 -21.69 -18.47
CA ASP A 30 -10.13 -21.55 -18.46
C ASP A 30 -10.56 -20.12 -18.07
N THR A 31 -9.98 -19.12 -18.74
CA THR A 31 -10.19 -17.70 -18.43
C THR A 31 -10.41 -16.90 -19.71
N ASN A 32 -11.31 -15.92 -19.64
CA ASN A 32 -11.65 -15.02 -20.73
C ASN A 32 -10.92 -13.67 -20.56
N PHE A 33 -10.67 -12.95 -21.64
CA PHE A 33 -10.03 -11.63 -21.62
C PHE A 33 -10.73 -10.65 -20.67
N THR A 34 -12.05 -10.59 -20.73
CA THR A 34 -12.86 -9.73 -19.84
C THR A 34 -12.73 -10.12 -18.37
N THR A 35 -12.66 -11.42 -18.06
CA THR A 35 -12.45 -11.89 -16.68
C THR A 35 -11.07 -11.50 -16.16
N GLU A 36 -10.03 -11.66 -16.97
CA GLU A 36 -8.67 -11.24 -16.64
C GLU A 36 -8.56 -9.72 -16.46
N LEU A 37 -9.23 -8.93 -17.30
CA LEU A 37 -9.26 -7.48 -17.15
C LEU A 37 -9.93 -7.05 -15.83
N HIS A 38 -11.05 -7.68 -15.46
CA HIS A 38 -11.72 -7.41 -14.18
C HIS A 38 -10.85 -7.86 -13.00
N ALA A 39 -10.23 -9.04 -13.08
CA ALA A 39 -9.32 -9.52 -12.04
C ALA A 39 -8.12 -8.58 -11.87
N GLY A 40 -7.53 -8.11 -12.97
CA GLY A 40 -6.46 -7.11 -12.97
C GLY A 40 -6.90 -5.79 -12.35
N LEU A 41 -8.07 -5.27 -12.73
CA LEU A 41 -8.63 -4.05 -12.15
C LEU A 41 -8.87 -4.20 -10.64
N THR A 42 -9.46 -5.31 -10.21
CA THR A 42 -9.66 -5.57 -8.77
C THR A 42 -8.33 -5.63 -8.03
N THR A 43 -7.32 -6.29 -8.59
CA THR A 43 -5.99 -6.39 -7.98
C THR A 43 -5.35 -5.01 -7.86
N PHE A 44 -5.38 -4.21 -8.94
CA PHE A 44 -4.90 -2.83 -8.93
C PHE A 44 -5.54 -2.01 -7.82
N VAL A 45 -6.88 -2.00 -7.74
CA VAL A 45 -7.59 -1.21 -6.71
C VAL A 45 -7.27 -1.71 -5.29
N THR A 46 -7.15 -3.03 -5.10
CA THR A 46 -6.80 -3.60 -3.78
C THR A 46 -5.35 -3.33 -3.36
N MET A 47 -4.43 -3.12 -4.30
CA MET A 47 -3.02 -2.85 -4.03
C MET A 47 -2.67 -1.35 -4.09
N ALA A 48 -3.56 -0.51 -4.62
CA ALA A 48 -3.31 0.93 -4.81
C ALA A 48 -2.98 1.66 -3.49
N TYR A 49 -3.47 1.17 -2.35
CA TYR A 49 -3.11 1.73 -1.04
C TYR A 49 -1.59 1.72 -0.80
N ILE A 50 -0.87 0.72 -1.31
CA ILE A 50 0.58 0.59 -1.15
C ILE A 50 1.30 1.83 -1.66
N ILE A 51 0.80 2.45 -2.74
CA ILE A 51 1.41 3.65 -3.33
C ILE A 51 1.43 4.80 -2.31
N ALA A 52 0.31 5.06 -1.63
CA ALA A 52 0.21 6.14 -0.66
C ALA A 52 0.88 5.79 0.67
N VAL A 53 0.70 4.56 1.15
CA VAL A 53 1.21 4.13 2.46
C VAL A 53 2.73 3.97 2.42
N ASN A 54 3.30 3.38 1.36
CA ASN A 54 4.74 3.23 1.23
C ASN A 54 5.45 4.59 1.25
N ALA A 55 4.93 5.56 0.49
CA ALA A 55 5.50 6.90 0.47
C ALA A 55 5.41 7.56 1.85
N THR A 56 4.27 7.45 2.53
CA THR A 56 4.08 8.01 3.87
C THR A 56 5.07 7.42 4.88
N VAL A 57 5.20 6.09 4.89
CA VAL A 57 6.14 5.40 5.77
C VAL A 57 7.57 5.83 5.48
N ILE A 58 8.03 5.78 4.24
CA ILE A 58 9.43 6.12 3.92
C ILE A 58 9.71 7.59 4.23
N THR A 59 8.77 8.51 4.01
CA THR A 59 8.95 9.92 4.36
C THR A 59 9.08 10.17 5.86
N ASP A 60 8.55 9.30 6.71
CA ASP A 60 8.72 9.40 8.17
C ASP A 60 10.18 9.14 8.60
N SER A 61 11.03 8.57 7.73
CA SER A 61 12.48 8.49 7.98
C SER A 61 13.19 9.84 7.82
N GLY A 62 12.51 10.84 7.26
CA GLY A 62 13.09 12.12 6.86
C GLY A 62 13.68 12.13 5.44
N GLY A 63 13.89 10.96 4.84
CA GLY A 63 14.40 10.85 3.48
C GLY A 63 15.74 11.60 3.32
N PRO A 64 15.96 12.31 2.19
CA PRO A 64 17.14 13.15 1.99
C PRO A 64 17.05 14.52 2.70
N CYS A 65 15.95 14.84 3.39
CA CYS A 65 15.78 16.12 4.04
C CYS A 65 16.63 16.18 5.31
N VAL A 66 17.47 17.22 5.43
CA VAL A 66 18.34 17.40 6.60
C VAL A 66 17.57 18.15 7.67
N CYS A 67 17.35 17.49 8.81
CA CYS A 67 16.82 18.15 10.00
C CYS A 67 17.93 18.90 10.73
N ASN A 68 17.67 20.14 11.14
CA ASN A 68 18.62 20.91 11.93
C ASN A 68 18.82 20.25 13.32
N PRO A 69 20.06 19.88 13.69
CA PRO A 69 20.34 19.20 14.96
C PRO A 69 20.04 20.04 16.21
N ASN A 70 19.85 21.36 16.06
CA ASN A 70 19.46 22.24 17.16
C ASN A 70 17.94 22.26 17.44
N SER A 71 17.13 21.57 16.64
CA SER A 71 15.68 21.48 16.89
C SER A 71 15.38 20.48 18.00
N THR A 72 14.67 20.93 19.06
CA THR A 72 14.21 20.06 20.16
C THR A 72 13.06 19.15 19.75
N ASP A 73 12.37 19.51 18.67
CA ASP A 73 11.10 18.91 18.26
C ASP A 73 11.25 18.02 17.01
N LEU A 74 12.47 17.54 16.72
CA LEU A 74 12.76 16.67 15.57
C LEU A 74 12.27 17.24 14.23
N CYS A 75 12.39 18.56 14.03
CA CYS A 75 11.91 19.27 12.83
C CYS A 75 10.42 19.08 12.47
N VAL A 76 9.56 18.70 13.41
CA VAL A 76 8.12 18.53 13.15
C VAL A 76 7.42 19.86 12.86
N THR A 77 7.97 20.98 13.36
CA THR A 77 7.40 22.33 13.21
C THR A 77 8.11 23.19 12.16
N ASP A 78 9.20 22.69 11.58
CA ASP A 78 10.01 23.45 10.61
C ASP A 78 9.34 23.46 9.22
N PRO A 79 8.93 24.64 8.70
CA PRO A 79 8.22 24.72 7.44
C PRO A 79 9.07 24.28 6.24
N ASP A 80 10.38 24.51 6.27
CA ASP A 80 11.29 24.15 5.15
C ASP A 80 11.48 22.63 5.10
N TYR A 81 11.59 21.99 6.26
CA TYR A 81 11.66 20.54 6.37
C TYR A 81 10.36 19.86 5.89
N LEU A 82 9.20 20.39 6.30
CA LEU A 82 7.91 19.87 5.88
C LEU A 82 7.68 20.03 4.36
N ALA A 83 8.12 21.14 3.77
CA ALA A 83 8.07 21.35 2.32
C ALA A 83 8.96 20.35 1.56
N CYS A 84 10.16 20.07 2.07
CA CYS A 84 11.04 19.03 1.55
C CYS A 84 10.38 17.65 1.64
N GLN A 85 9.85 17.27 2.82
CA GLN A 85 9.20 15.98 3.04
C GLN A 85 7.98 15.79 2.12
N ALA A 86 7.19 16.84 1.90
CA ALA A 86 6.05 16.82 0.98
C ALA A 86 6.47 16.61 -0.48
N THR A 87 7.64 17.11 -0.87
CA THR A 87 8.22 16.91 -2.22
C THR A 87 8.68 15.46 -2.36
N VAL A 88 9.47 14.97 -1.41
CA VAL A 88 9.93 13.57 -1.35
C VAL A 88 8.76 12.59 -1.36
N LYS A 89 7.67 12.89 -0.66
CA LYS A 89 6.45 12.06 -0.66
C LYS A 89 5.86 11.91 -2.06
N LYS A 90 5.78 13.01 -2.82
CA LYS A 90 5.27 12.99 -4.20
C LYS A 90 6.20 12.20 -5.12
N ASP A 91 7.51 12.38 -4.98
CA ASP A 91 8.51 11.66 -5.78
C ASP A 91 8.50 10.14 -5.48
N LEU A 92 8.30 9.75 -4.23
CA LEU A 92 8.16 8.34 -3.85
C LEU A 92 6.87 7.71 -4.39
N ILE A 93 5.77 8.46 -4.43
CA ILE A 93 4.50 8.01 -5.03
C ILE A 93 4.71 7.75 -6.53
N THR A 94 5.28 8.71 -7.26
CA THR A 94 5.49 8.59 -8.70
C THR A 94 6.52 7.50 -9.03
N GLY A 95 7.63 7.45 -8.31
CA GLY A 95 8.68 6.45 -8.47
C GLY A 95 8.20 5.03 -8.18
N THR A 96 7.51 4.82 -7.05
CA THR A 96 6.97 3.51 -6.68
C THR A 96 5.95 3.02 -7.70
N THR A 97 5.09 3.91 -8.20
CA THR A 97 4.08 3.58 -9.22
C THR A 97 4.73 3.19 -10.54
N ALA A 98 5.73 3.96 -10.99
CA ALA A 98 6.45 3.68 -12.23
C ALA A 98 7.18 2.34 -12.18
N ILE A 99 7.92 2.07 -11.10
CA ILE A 99 8.67 0.82 -10.94
C ILE A 99 7.72 -0.39 -10.82
N SER A 100 6.62 -0.27 -10.05
CA SER A 100 5.64 -1.35 -9.91
C SER A 100 4.93 -1.67 -11.22
N CYS A 101 4.63 -0.64 -12.03
CA CYS A 101 4.07 -0.79 -13.37
C CYS A 101 5.04 -1.54 -14.29
N ILE A 102 6.30 -1.11 -14.34
CA ILE A 102 7.34 -1.76 -15.15
C ILE A 102 7.56 -3.20 -14.69
N ALA A 103 7.70 -3.45 -13.39
CA ALA A 103 7.92 -4.79 -12.85
C ALA A 103 6.76 -5.75 -13.15
N THR A 104 5.52 -5.29 -12.95
CA THR A 104 4.31 -6.08 -13.26
C THR A 104 4.19 -6.33 -14.76
N ALA A 105 4.50 -5.34 -15.61
CA ALA A 105 4.51 -5.52 -17.06
C ALA A 105 5.58 -6.52 -17.53
N LEU A 106 6.79 -6.45 -16.98
CA LEU A 106 7.87 -7.38 -17.29
C LEU A 106 7.50 -8.82 -16.91
N VAL A 107 6.90 -9.04 -15.74
CA VAL A 107 6.45 -10.38 -15.34
C VAL A 107 5.26 -10.86 -16.16
N GLY A 108 4.32 -9.98 -16.49
CA GLY A 108 3.19 -10.30 -17.36
C GLY A 108 3.65 -10.71 -18.77
N ILE A 109 4.59 -9.96 -19.35
CA ILE A 109 5.09 -10.20 -20.71
C ILE A 109 6.05 -11.40 -20.71
N PHE A 110 7.13 -11.39 -19.92
CA PHE A 110 8.17 -12.41 -20.03
C PHE A 110 7.85 -13.72 -19.31
N ALA A 111 7.21 -13.66 -18.14
CA ALA A 111 6.90 -14.85 -17.35
C ALA A 111 5.50 -15.41 -17.66
N ASN A 112 4.63 -14.61 -18.31
CA ASN A 112 3.24 -14.98 -18.61
C ASN A 112 2.49 -15.48 -17.35
N LEU A 113 2.71 -14.80 -16.22
CA LEU A 113 2.10 -15.12 -14.92
C LEU A 113 1.21 -13.97 -14.47
N PRO A 114 -0.05 -14.23 -14.06
CA PRO A 114 -0.99 -13.19 -13.63
C PRO A 114 -0.72 -12.81 -12.17
N ILE A 115 0.44 -12.23 -11.89
CA ILE A 115 0.83 -11.78 -10.55
C ILE A 115 1.19 -10.29 -10.55
N GLY A 116 0.58 -9.53 -9.63
CA GLY A 116 0.93 -8.13 -9.38
C GLY A 116 2.18 -8.02 -8.53
N LEU A 117 3.09 -7.13 -8.90
CA LEU A 117 4.30 -6.83 -8.14
C LEU A 117 4.21 -5.43 -7.53
N ALA A 118 4.39 -5.36 -6.22
CA ALA A 118 4.40 -4.13 -5.44
C ALA A 118 5.48 -4.25 -4.33
N PRO A 119 5.99 -3.13 -3.79
CA PRO A 119 6.99 -3.16 -2.74
C PRO A 119 6.46 -3.82 -1.45
N GLY A 120 7.35 -4.54 -0.77
CA GLY A 120 7.03 -5.21 0.49
C GLY A 120 6.92 -4.22 1.65
N MET A 121 5.70 -3.95 2.11
CA MET A 121 5.40 -2.99 3.18
C MET A 121 6.12 -3.26 4.52
N GLY A 122 6.43 -4.52 4.84
CA GLY A 122 7.13 -4.85 6.08
C GLY A 122 8.61 -4.40 6.08
N LEU A 123 9.27 -4.52 4.93
CA LEU A 123 10.68 -4.15 4.78
C LEU A 123 10.87 -2.63 4.82
N THR A 124 9.92 -1.88 4.25
CA THR A 124 9.98 -0.42 4.21
C THR A 124 9.75 0.19 5.59
N VAL A 125 8.94 -0.48 6.42
CA VAL A 125 8.74 -0.11 7.83
C VAL A 125 9.96 -0.43 8.68
N TYR A 126 10.55 -1.62 8.53
CA TYR A 126 11.81 -1.96 9.20
C TYR A 126 12.92 -0.97 8.83
N PHE A 127 13.06 -0.66 7.54
CA PHE A 127 13.99 0.34 7.05
C PHE A 127 13.77 1.70 7.71
N THR A 128 12.53 2.19 7.72
CA THR A 128 12.19 3.53 8.21
C THR A 128 12.35 3.63 9.72
N TYR A 129 11.72 2.73 10.49
CA TYR A 129 11.61 2.90 11.94
C TYR A 129 12.73 2.22 12.72
N THR A 130 13.34 1.16 12.19
CA THR A 130 14.40 0.42 12.90
C THR A 130 15.80 0.80 12.44
N VAL A 131 16.03 1.01 11.14
CA VAL A 131 17.38 1.31 10.61
C VAL A 131 17.65 2.81 10.64
N VAL A 132 16.83 3.60 9.96
CA VAL A 132 17.00 5.05 9.82
C VAL A 132 16.42 5.83 11.00
N GLY A 133 15.35 5.32 11.61
CA GLY A 133 14.63 5.98 12.69
C GLY A 133 13.73 7.13 12.20
N PHE A 134 12.83 7.57 13.07
CA PHE A 134 11.92 8.67 12.75
C PHE A 134 12.71 9.97 12.56
N HIS A 135 12.58 10.61 11.40
CA HIS A 135 13.35 11.81 11.01
C HIS A 135 14.88 11.66 11.18
N GLY A 136 15.42 10.45 10.99
CA GLY A 136 16.87 10.22 11.04
C GLY A 136 17.46 10.06 12.45
N THR A 137 16.64 9.78 13.48
CA THR A 137 17.13 9.52 14.85
C THR A 137 17.87 8.19 15.02
N GLY A 138 17.88 7.36 13.99
CA GLY A 138 18.51 6.04 14.01
C GLY A 138 20.02 6.11 13.99
N LYS A 139 20.64 4.92 14.06
CA LYS A 139 22.10 4.78 14.10
C LYS A 139 22.75 4.92 12.71
N VAL A 140 21.97 4.78 11.64
CA VAL A 140 22.45 4.72 10.27
C VAL A 140 21.77 5.83 9.47
N PRO A 141 22.53 6.69 8.77
CA PRO A 141 21.94 7.74 7.94
C PRO A 141 21.19 7.13 6.75
N TYR A 142 20.17 7.84 6.28
CA TYR A 142 19.28 7.40 5.19
C TYR A 142 20.05 6.96 3.93
N GLU A 143 21.09 7.70 3.54
CA GLU A 143 21.91 7.42 2.35
C GLU A 143 22.66 6.09 2.47
N THR A 144 23.27 5.81 3.63
CA THR A 144 23.97 4.54 3.88
C THR A 144 22.98 3.37 3.93
N ALA A 145 21.79 3.58 4.50
CA ALA A 145 20.75 2.57 4.51
C ALA A 145 20.25 2.25 3.08
N LEU A 146 20.06 3.26 2.23
CA LEU A 146 19.69 3.06 0.83
C LEU A 146 20.78 2.33 0.03
N ALA A 147 22.06 2.67 0.26
CA ALA A 147 23.17 1.96 -0.36
C ALA A 147 23.18 0.47 0.03
N ALA A 148 22.86 0.14 1.28
CA ALA A 148 22.73 -1.24 1.72
C ALA A 148 21.58 -1.97 1.00
N VAL A 149 20.41 -1.34 0.85
CA VAL A 149 19.26 -1.92 0.10
C VAL A 149 19.60 -2.14 -1.38
N PHE A 150 20.35 -1.22 -2.00
CA PHE A 150 20.82 -1.39 -3.37
C PHE A 150 21.77 -2.59 -3.51
N ILE A 151 22.72 -2.75 -2.58
CA ILE A 151 23.63 -3.89 -2.54
C ILE A 151 22.86 -5.19 -2.30
N GLU A 152 21.88 -5.20 -1.39
CA GLU A 152 21.00 -6.34 -1.16
C GLU A 152 20.26 -6.75 -2.44
N GLY A 153 19.72 -5.78 -3.18
CA GLY A 153 19.04 -6.03 -4.45
C GLY A 153 19.98 -6.67 -5.48
N LEU A 154 21.21 -6.17 -5.62
CA LEU A 154 22.22 -6.75 -6.49
C LEU A 154 22.60 -8.18 -6.07
N LEU A 155 22.79 -8.39 -4.77
CA LEU A 155 23.07 -9.70 -4.19
C LEU A 155 21.93 -10.69 -4.48
N PHE A 156 20.68 -10.25 -4.33
CA PHE A 156 19.50 -11.07 -4.62
C PHE A 156 19.40 -11.46 -6.10
N VAL A 157 19.76 -10.57 -7.03
CA VAL A 157 19.86 -10.88 -8.46
C VAL A 157 20.92 -11.95 -8.71
N ILE A 158 22.11 -11.79 -8.14
CA ILE A 158 23.21 -12.75 -8.25
C ILE A 158 22.78 -14.13 -7.73
N LEU A 159 22.19 -14.19 -6.53
CA LEU A 159 21.67 -15.44 -5.94
C LEU A 159 20.56 -16.08 -6.79
N SER A 160 19.73 -15.27 -7.44
CA SER A 160 18.66 -15.75 -8.31
C SER A 160 19.23 -16.38 -9.59
N ILE A 161 20.31 -15.84 -10.15
CA ILE A 161 21.02 -16.42 -11.30
C ILE A 161 21.62 -17.78 -10.94
N PHE A 162 22.20 -17.91 -9.74
CA PHE A 162 22.74 -19.18 -9.25
C PHE A 162 21.68 -20.21 -8.81
N GLY A 163 20.38 -19.86 -8.87
CA GLY A 163 19.28 -20.78 -8.53
C GLY A 163 19.10 -21.07 -7.03
N ILE A 164 19.85 -20.39 -6.16
CA ILE A 164 19.86 -20.63 -4.70
C ILE A 164 18.52 -20.25 -4.05
N ARG A 165 17.72 -19.40 -4.71
CA ARG A 165 16.40 -18.93 -4.22
C ARG A 165 15.46 -20.05 -3.74
N GLN A 166 15.42 -21.17 -4.48
CA GLN A 166 14.52 -22.29 -4.15
C GLN A 166 15.01 -23.06 -2.92
N TRP A 167 16.32 -23.20 -2.79
CA TRP A 167 16.95 -23.85 -1.65
C TRP A 167 16.72 -23.05 -0.37
N LEU A 168 16.91 -21.72 -0.43
CA LEU A 168 16.65 -20.83 0.71
C LEU A 168 15.19 -20.89 1.16
N ALA A 169 14.24 -20.86 0.21
CA ALA A 169 12.82 -20.97 0.53
C ALA A 169 12.44 -22.33 1.16
N LYS A 170 13.19 -23.40 0.88
CA LYS A 170 12.96 -24.73 1.45
C LYS A 170 13.48 -24.85 2.89
N ILE A 171 14.51 -24.08 3.26
CA ILE A 171 15.08 -24.08 4.62
C ILE A 171 14.12 -23.43 5.62
N ILE A 172 13.34 -22.44 5.20
CA ILE A 172 12.43 -21.73 6.11
C ILE A 172 11.30 -22.69 6.55
N PRO A 173 11.17 -22.98 7.86
CA PRO A 173 10.16 -23.87 8.38
C PRO A 173 8.74 -23.29 8.17
N MET A 174 7.75 -24.17 8.06
CA MET A 174 6.35 -23.76 7.81
C MET A 174 5.79 -22.85 8.91
N SER A 175 6.22 -23.05 10.16
CA SER A 175 5.85 -22.20 11.29
C SER A 175 6.23 -20.73 11.07
N ILE A 176 7.46 -20.47 10.58
CA ILE A 176 7.92 -19.12 10.27
C ILE A 176 7.15 -18.56 9.06
N LYS A 177 6.86 -19.36 8.04
CA LYS A 177 6.08 -18.90 6.87
C LYS A 177 4.68 -18.42 7.26
N VAL A 178 3.99 -19.17 8.10
CA VAL A 178 2.64 -18.81 8.59
C VAL A 178 2.71 -17.61 9.54
N ALA A 179 3.67 -17.60 10.47
CA ALA A 179 3.84 -16.50 11.42
C ALA A 179 4.16 -15.17 10.71
N THR A 180 5.03 -15.17 9.70
CA THR A 180 5.36 -13.98 8.91
C THR A 180 4.12 -13.46 8.17
N GLY A 181 3.31 -14.33 7.57
CA GLY A 181 2.05 -13.94 6.92
C GLY A 181 1.06 -13.30 7.90
N ALA A 182 0.87 -13.92 9.07
CA ALA A 182 0.00 -13.39 10.12
C ALA A 182 0.50 -12.04 10.68
N GLY A 183 1.81 -11.91 10.89
CA GLY A 183 2.44 -10.68 11.39
C GLY A 183 2.30 -9.52 10.41
N ILE A 184 2.56 -9.74 9.11
CA ILE A 184 2.36 -8.72 8.07
C ILE A 184 0.89 -8.31 8.00
N GLY A 185 -0.05 -9.25 8.11
CA GLY A 185 -1.49 -8.97 8.10
C GLY A 185 -1.94 -8.12 9.29
N LEU A 186 -1.53 -8.47 10.51
CA LEU A 186 -1.85 -7.70 11.72
C LEU A 186 -1.23 -6.30 11.66
N PHE A 187 0.00 -6.21 11.16
CA PHE A 187 0.69 -4.95 10.98
C PHE A 187 0.00 -4.02 9.96
N LEU A 188 -0.43 -4.55 8.80
CA LEU A 188 -1.22 -3.79 7.83
C LEU A 188 -2.59 -3.39 8.38
N SER A 189 -3.23 -4.26 9.16
CA SER A 189 -4.47 -3.93 9.87
C SER A 189 -4.28 -2.77 10.84
N PHE A 190 -3.15 -2.74 11.56
CA PHE A 190 -2.83 -1.65 12.47
C PHE A 190 -2.63 -0.31 11.73
N ILE A 191 -1.87 -0.31 10.63
CA ILE A 191 -1.70 0.88 9.79
C ILE A 191 -3.05 1.37 9.25
N GLY A 192 -3.92 0.46 8.81
CA GLY A 192 -5.26 0.81 8.30
C GLY A 192 -6.20 1.42 9.35
N LEU A 193 -5.93 1.20 10.64
CA LEU A 193 -6.68 1.82 11.74
C LEU A 193 -6.06 3.15 12.19
N GLN A 194 -4.78 3.39 11.88
CA GLN A 194 -4.05 4.59 12.27
C GLN A 194 -4.53 5.83 11.51
N SER A 195 -4.50 7.00 12.15
CA SER A 195 -4.90 8.28 11.54
C SER A 195 -3.97 8.80 10.44
N SER A 196 -2.74 8.30 10.35
CA SER A 196 -1.76 8.75 9.35
C SER A 196 -2.02 8.18 7.95
N ALA A 197 -2.65 7.01 7.86
CA ALA A 197 -2.78 6.26 6.62
C ALA A 197 -4.17 5.62 6.39
N GLY A 198 -5.02 5.57 7.41
CA GLY A 198 -6.25 4.79 7.41
C GLY A 198 -7.46 5.51 7.99
N ILE A 199 -8.35 4.75 8.64
CA ILE A 199 -9.68 5.20 9.09
C ILE A 199 -9.58 6.21 10.26
N GLY A 200 -8.45 6.29 10.95
CA GLY A 200 -8.22 7.24 12.05
C GLY A 200 -8.80 6.83 13.39
N LEU A 201 -9.06 5.55 13.58
CA LEU A 201 -9.52 4.99 14.86
C LEU A 201 -8.41 4.98 15.93
N ILE A 202 -7.14 4.87 15.53
CA ILE A 202 -5.99 4.83 16.43
C ILE A 202 -5.15 6.10 16.25
N THR A 203 -4.86 6.76 17.36
CA THR A 203 -3.93 7.90 17.42
C THR A 203 -2.82 7.68 18.45
N TYR A 204 -1.78 8.51 18.37
CA TYR A 204 -0.61 8.39 19.24
C TYR A 204 -0.88 8.93 20.65
N ASN A 205 -0.30 8.28 21.66
CA ASN A 205 -0.24 8.78 23.03
C ASN A 205 1.18 8.55 23.58
N PRO A 206 1.83 9.53 24.22
CA PRO A 206 3.19 9.37 24.74
C PRO A 206 3.31 8.30 25.84
N ALA A 207 2.23 7.97 26.56
CA ALA A 207 2.26 7.00 27.66
C ALA A 207 2.02 5.55 27.20
N THR A 208 1.13 5.34 26.23
CA THR A 208 0.70 4.00 25.80
C THR A 208 1.01 3.69 24.34
N ILE A 209 1.59 4.64 23.59
CA ILE A 209 1.86 4.63 22.14
C ILE A 209 0.59 4.61 21.29
N VAL A 210 -0.49 4.04 21.81
CA VAL A 210 -1.81 3.92 21.16
C VAL A 210 -2.91 4.45 22.08
N THR A 211 -3.81 5.24 21.51
CA THR A 211 -5.06 5.66 22.14
C THR A 211 -6.19 5.73 21.11
N LEU A 212 -7.43 5.73 21.59
CA LEU A 212 -8.60 5.88 20.74
C LEU A 212 -8.59 7.26 20.07
N GLY A 213 -8.79 7.29 18.76
CA GLY A 213 -8.76 8.49 17.93
C GLY A 213 -10.15 8.93 17.49
N ALA A 214 -10.25 9.36 16.23
CA ALA A 214 -11.48 9.74 15.56
C ALA A 214 -12.22 10.92 16.21
N CYS A 215 -11.50 12.01 16.47
CA CYS A 215 -12.08 13.25 17.01
C CYS A 215 -12.41 14.24 15.90
N PRO A 216 -13.41 15.13 16.11
CA PRO A 216 -13.67 16.22 15.17
C PRO A 216 -12.42 17.11 15.00
N ALA A 217 -12.26 17.73 13.83
CA ALA A 217 -11.07 18.53 13.49
C ALA A 217 -10.73 19.63 14.52
N GLN A 218 -11.74 20.12 15.25
CA GLN A 218 -11.60 21.13 16.30
C GLN A 218 -10.88 20.62 17.55
N TYR A 219 -10.96 19.31 17.83
CA TYR A 219 -10.36 18.66 18.99
C TYR A 219 -9.11 17.84 18.62
N TYR A 220 -8.68 17.92 17.36
CA TYR A 220 -7.46 17.30 16.87
C TYR A 220 -6.30 18.30 16.92
N ASN A 221 -5.31 18.02 17.75
CA ASN A 221 -4.12 18.85 17.84
C ASN A 221 -3.08 18.36 16.82
N ALA A 222 -2.88 19.11 15.73
CA ALA A 222 -2.00 18.72 14.63
C ALA A 222 -0.52 18.53 15.04
N THR A 223 -0.07 19.27 16.06
CA THR A 223 1.32 19.25 16.52
C THR A 223 1.60 18.04 17.39
N THR A 224 0.68 17.69 18.29
CA THR A 224 0.86 16.57 19.22
C THR A 224 0.30 15.24 18.67
N ARG A 225 -0.52 15.29 17.61
CA ARG A 225 -1.28 14.15 17.07
C ARG A 225 -2.17 13.48 18.14
N ILE A 226 -2.61 14.25 19.13
CA ILE A 226 -3.46 13.78 20.23
C ILE A 226 -4.87 14.33 20.05
N CYS A 227 -5.84 13.47 20.34
CA CYS A 227 -7.24 13.81 20.51
C CYS A 227 -7.49 14.35 21.92
N SER A 228 -7.96 15.59 22.06
CA SER A 228 -8.23 16.20 23.38
C SER A 228 -9.58 15.79 23.99
N GLY A 229 -10.51 15.27 23.18
CA GLY A 229 -11.84 14.79 23.60
C GLY A 229 -12.69 14.36 22.40
N HIS A 230 -13.91 13.88 22.65
CA HIS A 230 -14.86 13.44 21.61
C HIS A 230 -14.33 12.32 20.70
N HIS A 231 -13.85 11.23 21.32
CA HIS A 231 -13.35 10.07 20.60
C HIS A 231 -14.47 9.36 19.82
N MET A 232 -14.16 8.86 18.62
CA MET A 232 -15.09 8.16 17.70
C MET A 232 -16.26 9.00 17.15
N GLU A 233 -16.17 10.32 17.21
CA GLU A 233 -17.19 11.23 16.69
C GLU A 233 -16.85 11.79 15.31
N SER A 234 -15.69 11.45 14.74
CA SER A 234 -15.31 11.95 13.41
C SER A 234 -16.15 11.29 12.29
N PRO A 235 -16.70 12.10 11.37
CA PRO A 235 -17.51 11.60 10.26
C PRO A 235 -16.71 10.74 9.27
N THR A 236 -15.41 11.03 9.11
CA THR A 236 -14.50 10.29 8.22
C THR A 236 -14.23 8.87 8.70
N THR A 237 -14.11 8.66 10.03
CA THR A 237 -13.90 7.34 10.61
C THR A 237 -15.16 6.48 10.48
N TRP A 238 -16.34 7.06 10.71
CA TRP A 238 -17.60 6.35 10.51
C TRP A 238 -17.85 5.94 9.06
N LEU A 239 -17.46 6.78 8.08
CA LEU A 239 -17.49 6.40 6.67
C LEU A 239 -16.58 5.18 6.40
N GLY A 240 -15.38 5.17 6.97
CA GLY A 240 -14.46 4.04 6.86
C GLY A 240 -15.00 2.75 7.49
N ILE A 241 -15.61 2.84 8.67
CA ILE A 241 -16.25 1.70 9.35
C ILE A 241 -17.42 1.16 8.53
N LEU A 242 -18.29 2.04 8.04
CA LEU A 242 -19.42 1.67 7.18
C LEU A 242 -18.94 1.00 5.89
N GLY A 243 -17.88 1.54 5.30
CA GLY A 243 -17.20 0.97 4.15
C GLY A 243 -16.67 -0.45 4.39
N PHE A 244 -15.94 -0.64 5.49
CA PHE A 244 -15.44 -1.94 5.90
C PHE A 244 -16.58 -2.94 6.12
N LEU A 245 -17.63 -2.53 6.82
CA LEU A 245 -18.80 -3.36 7.11
C LEU A 245 -19.52 -3.76 5.82
N LEU A 246 -19.67 -2.84 4.86
CA LEU A 246 -20.25 -3.13 3.55
C LEU A 246 -19.40 -4.14 2.76
N ILE A 247 -18.07 -4.02 2.77
CA ILE A 247 -17.17 -5.00 2.14
C ILE A 247 -17.36 -6.38 2.79
N VAL A 248 -17.42 -6.46 4.11
CA VAL A 248 -17.64 -7.72 4.85
C VAL A 248 -18.99 -8.33 4.48
N ILE A 249 -20.06 -7.55 4.45
CA ILE A 249 -21.40 -8.02 4.06
C ILE A 249 -21.38 -8.55 2.62
N MET A 250 -20.82 -7.81 1.67
CA MET A 250 -20.74 -8.25 0.28
C MET A 250 -19.86 -9.48 0.09
N LEU A 251 -18.81 -9.63 0.91
CA LEU A 251 -17.98 -10.82 0.95
C LEU A 251 -18.78 -12.04 1.45
N LEU A 252 -19.59 -11.87 2.50
CA LEU A 252 -20.48 -12.92 3.01
C LEU A 252 -21.50 -13.38 1.97
N PHE A 253 -22.07 -12.44 1.20
CA PHE A 253 -22.97 -12.75 0.09
C PHE A 253 -22.26 -13.28 -1.18
N ARG A 254 -20.93 -13.49 -1.15
CA ARG A 254 -20.12 -13.99 -2.27
C ARG A 254 -20.34 -13.22 -3.58
N VAL A 255 -20.53 -11.92 -3.50
CA VAL A 255 -20.68 -11.06 -4.69
C VAL A 255 -19.32 -10.94 -5.39
N ARG A 256 -19.30 -11.16 -6.71
CA ARG A 256 -18.07 -10.98 -7.52
C ARG A 256 -17.67 -9.51 -7.51
N GLY A 257 -16.47 -9.20 -7.02
CA GLY A 257 -15.96 -7.83 -6.91
C GLY A 257 -16.42 -7.07 -5.65
N SER A 258 -16.78 -7.77 -4.57
CA SER A 258 -17.21 -7.18 -3.29
C SER A 258 -16.31 -6.05 -2.78
N ILE A 259 -14.99 -6.25 -2.83
CA ILE A 259 -14.02 -5.25 -2.36
C ILE A 259 -14.02 -4.00 -3.25
N LEU A 260 -14.08 -4.19 -4.57
CA LEU A 260 -14.10 -3.08 -5.55
C LEU A 260 -15.36 -2.23 -5.38
N LEU A 261 -16.53 -2.87 -5.24
CA LEU A 261 -17.80 -2.18 -5.03
C LEU A 261 -17.79 -1.36 -3.74
N GLY A 262 -17.23 -1.89 -2.66
CA GLY A 262 -17.12 -1.15 -1.40
C GLY A 262 -16.21 0.07 -1.51
N ILE A 263 -15.05 -0.06 -2.18
CA ILE A 263 -14.14 1.07 -2.40
C ILE A 263 -14.80 2.15 -3.27
N ILE A 264 -15.43 1.75 -4.37
CA ILE A 264 -16.16 2.69 -5.26
C ILE A 264 -17.26 3.40 -4.48
N PHE A 265 -18.03 2.68 -3.67
CA PHE A 265 -19.10 3.27 -2.87
C PHE A 265 -18.57 4.34 -1.92
N ILE A 266 -17.52 4.03 -1.15
CA ILE A 266 -16.90 4.99 -0.22
C ILE A 266 -16.32 6.19 -0.98
N SER A 267 -15.65 5.95 -2.12
CA SER A 267 -15.09 7.02 -2.95
C SER A 267 -16.16 7.94 -3.52
N VAL A 268 -17.30 7.40 -3.96
CA VAL A 268 -18.43 8.19 -4.47
C VAL A 268 -19.07 9.00 -3.34
N VAL A 269 -19.29 8.41 -2.17
CA VAL A 269 -19.83 9.13 -1.01
C VAL A 269 -18.87 10.23 -0.56
N GLY A 270 -17.56 9.94 -0.53
CA GLY A 270 -16.52 10.93 -0.21
C GLY A 270 -16.32 12.01 -1.28
N TRP A 271 -16.91 11.88 -2.47
CA TRP A 271 -16.85 12.89 -3.53
C TRP A 271 -17.93 13.97 -3.39
N PHE A 272 -19.04 13.67 -2.71
CA PHE A 272 -20.13 14.62 -2.54
C PHE A 272 -19.71 15.82 -1.67
N ARG A 273 -19.29 16.89 -2.35
CA ARG A 273 -18.98 18.21 -1.78
C ARG A 273 -20.27 18.77 -1.20
N ASN A 274 -20.33 18.86 0.13
CA ASN A 274 -21.36 19.42 1.03
C ASN A 274 -21.61 18.55 2.28
N SER A 275 -20.81 17.51 2.53
CA SER A 275 -20.89 16.72 3.76
C SER A 275 -19.65 16.93 4.64
N GLU A 276 -19.79 16.80 5.96
CA GLU A 276 -18.67 16.85 6.92
C GLU A 276 -17.63 15.74 6.72
N VAL A 277 -17.87 14.85 5.76
CA VAL A 277 -17.05 13.70 5.41
C VAL A 277 -16.03 14.03 4.29
N THR A 278 -16.19 15.14 3.58
CA THR A 278 -15.35 15.48 2.42
C THR A 278 -13.98 16.04 2.85
N TYR A 279 -12.88 15.47 2.31
CA TYR A 279 -11.51 15.97 2.52
C TYR A 279 -11.15 17.18 1.63
N PHE A 280 -11.95 17.46 0.59
CA PHE A 280 -11.68 18.59 -0.30
C PHE A 280 -12.09 19.91 0.36
N PRO A 281 -11.16 20.84 0.62
CA PRO A 281 -11.52 22.15 1.15
C PRO A 281 -12.35 22.93 0.12
N TYR A 282 -13.26 23.78 0.61
CA TYR A 282 -13.85 24.84 -0.21
C TYR A 282 -12.70 25.77 -0.62
N THR A 283 -12.27 25.69 -1.88
CA THR A 283 -11.55 26.79 -2.53
C THR A 283 -12.52 27.89 -2.87
#